data_AF-A0A350YCE3-F1
#
_entry.id   AF-A0A350YCE3-F1
#
_cell.length_a   1.000
_cell.length_b   1.000
_cell.length_c   1.000
_cell.angle_alpha   90.00
_cell.angle_beta   90.00
_cell.angle_gamma   90.00
#
_symmetry.space_group_name_H-M   'P 1'
#
loop_
_entity.id
_entity.type
_entity.pdbx_description
1 polymer ?
#
loop_
_entity_poly.entity_id
_entity_poly.type
_entity_poly.pdbx_seq_one_letter_code
_entity_poly.pdbx_strand_id
1 'polypeptide(L)'
;MWYKTSRMAFTKAERDAIIHAFENNRYSSKFAPVSHSYYAPYVKFLFLTGCPPEEAIALKWKHIENNRIVFSEAVATDLKIRKSTKTHETRTFPINKQLQALLDEIKLENDSPEALVFAAKSGKEIDAHNFLNRVWKPVVENLVKDGQVKQYLPQYNCRHTFIRPLA
;
A
#
# COMPACT_ATOMS: atom_id res chain seq x y z
N MET A 1 10.90 16.11 4.10
CA MET A 1 11.68 15.46 5.18
C MET A 1 11.90 14.03 4.75
N TRP A 2 13.13 13.69 4.36
CA TRP A 2 13.50 12.34 3.94
C TRP A 2 13.26 11.39 5.11
N TYR A 3 12.41 10.37 4.94
CA TYR A 3 12.37 9.28 5.90
C TYR A 3 13.78 8.66 5.91
N LYS A 4 14.50 8.75 7.03
CA LYS A 4 15.63 7.85 7.28
C LYS A 4 15.06 6.44 7.19
N THR A 5 15.18 5.81 6.03
CA THR A 5 14.53 4.54 5.77
C THR A 5 15.21 3.49 6.65
N SER A 6 14.54 3.13 7.74
CA SER A 6 15.00 2.07 8.61
C SER A 6 15.04 0.79 7.78
N ARG A 7 16.18 0.07 7.76
CA ARG A 7 16.32 -1.24 7.08
C ARG A 7 15.48 -2.34 7.74
N MET A 8 14.68 -2.00 8.75
CA MET A 8 13.86 -2.92 9.53
C MET A 8 12.63 -3.35 8.73
N ALA A 9 12.13 -4.53 9.05
CA ALA A 9 10.99 -5.15 8.40
C ALA A 9 10.01 -5.62 9.47
N PHE A 10 8.75 -5.77 9.09
CA PHE A 10 7.77 -6.48 9.88
C PHE A 10 8.01 -7.98 9.77
N THR A 11 7.71 -8.73 10.83
CA THR A 11 7.57 -10.20 10.76
C THR A 11 6.25 -10.58 10.08
N LYS A 12 6.05 -11.87 9.77
CA LYS A 12 4.76 -12.38 9.27
C LYS A 12 3.61 -12.05 10.22
N ALA A 13 3.80 -12.32 11.52
CA ALA A 13 2.80 -12.07 12.54
C ALA A 13 2.44 -10.57 12.64
N GLU A 14 3.44 -9.69 12.56
CA GLU A 14 3.21 -8.24 12.58
C GLU A 14 2.47 -7.75 11.33
N ARG A 15 2.87 -8.22 10.15
CA ARG A 15 2.16 -7.96 8.89
C ARG A 15 0.69 -8.39 9.00
N ASP A 16 0.46 -9.62 9.45
CA ASP A 16 -0.89 -10.18 9.52
C ASP A 16 -1.74 -9.43 10.55
N ALA A 17 -1.16 -9.01 11.68
CA ALA A 17 -1.82 -8.15 12.66
C ALA A 17 -2.18 -6.76 12.09
N ILE A 18 -1.28 -6.16 11.29
CA ILE A 18 -1.55 -4.88 10.61
C ILE A 18 -2.70 -5.05 9.60
N ILE A 19 -2.64 -6.05 8.73
CA ILE A 19 -3.69 -6.31 7.73
C ILE A 19 -5.04 -6.52 8.43
N HIS A 20 -5.07 -7.39 9.45
CA HIS A 20 -6.28 -7.66 10.23
C HIS A 20 -6.82 -6.40 10.91
N ALA A 21 -5.96 -5.51 11.42
CA ALA A 21 -6.39 -4.25 12.01
C ALA A 21 -7.07 -3.34 10.98
N PHE A 22 -6.53 -3.26 9.76
CA PHE A 22 -7.15 -2.52 8.67
C PHE A 22 -8.51 -3.13 8.28
N GLU A 23 -8.56 -4.43 8.01
CA GLU A 23 -9.80 -5.14 7.61
C GLU A 23 -10.95 -4.95 8.61
N ASN A 24 -10.62 -4.90 9.91
CA ASN A 24 -11.61 -4.81 10.98
C ASN A 24 -11.77 -3.39 11.56
N ASN A 25 -11.25 -2.36 10.89
CA ASN A 25 -11.32 -0.95 11.34
C ASN A 25 -10.75 -0.70 12.75
N ARG A 26 -9.82 -1.55 13.23
CA ARG A 26 -9.20 -1.34 14.54
C ARG A 26 -8.43 -0.03 14.54
N TYR A 27 -8.60 0.74 15.60
CA TYR A 27 -8.04 2.09 15.78
C TYR A 27 -8.44 3.10 14.69
N SER A 28 -9.51 2.82 13.94
CA SER A 28 -10.14 3.82 13.10
C SER A 28 -10.94 4.78 13.98
N SER A 29 -10.70 6.08 13.82
CA SER A 29 -11.48 7.09 14.54
C SER A 29 -12.93 7.06 14.06
N LYS A 30 -13.89 7.12 14.99
CA LYS A 30 -15.32 7.28 14.68
C LYS A 30 -15.63 8.57 13.89
N PHE A 31 -14.71 9.52 13.88
CA PHE A 31 -14.81 10.78 13.13
C PHE A 31 -13.99 10.77 11.84
N ALA A 32 -13.36 9.65 11.49
CA ALA A 32 -12.65 9.53 10.23
C ALA A 32 -13.65 9.57 9.06
N PRO A 33 -13.40 10.36 8.00
CA PRO A 33 -14.30 10.43 6.85
C PRO A 33 -14.34 9.12 6.06
N VAL A 34 -13.31 8.28 6.21
CA VAL A 34 -13.16 7.00 5.54
C VAL A 34 -12.72 5.97 6.57
N SER A 35 -13.47 4.88 6.67
CA SER A 35 -13.10 3.76 7.54
C SER A 35 -11.80 3.12 7.07
N HIS A 36 -10.93 2.71 8.00
CA HIS A 36 -9.60 2.21 7.65
C HIS A 36 -9.64 0.95 6.75
N SER A 37 -10.66 0.11 6.88
CA SER A 37 -10.92 -1.07 6.03
C SER A 37 -10.98 -0.75 4.55
N TYR A 38 -11.36 0.47 4.16
CA TYR A 38 -11.32 0.92 2.77
C TYR A 38 -9.90 0.84 2.18
N TYR A 39 -8.87 1.03 3.00
CA TYR A 39 -7.47 0.96 2.59
C TYR A 39 -6.86 -0.44 2.75
N ALA A 40 -7.61 -1.44 3.23
CA ALA A 40 -7.09 -2.78 3.45
C ALA A 40 -6.53 -3.42 2.17
N PRO A 41 -7.18 -3.33 0.98
CA PRO A 41 -6.62 -3.88 -0.25
C PRO A 41 -5.28 -3.23 -0.64
N TYR A 42 -5.17 -1.91 -0.45
CA TYR A 42 -3.93 -1.16 -0.68
C TYR A 42 -2.80 -1.62 0.25
N VAL A 43 -3.10 -1.81 1.55
CA VAL A 43 -2.11 -2.29 2.53
C VAL A 43 -1.65 -3.73 2.20
N LYS A 44 -2.60 -4.62 1.87
CA LYS A 44 -2.28 -5.99 1.42
C LYS A 44 -1.35 -5.95 0.21
N PHE A 45 -1.68 -5.14 -0.79
CA PHE A 45 -0.89 -5.01 -2.01
C PHE A 45 0.57 -4.58 -1.73
N LEU A 46 0.78 -3.60 -0.84
CA LEU A 46 2.13 -3.17 -0.45
C LEU A 46 2.95 -4.32 0.15
N PHE A 47 2.32 -5.16 0.99
CA PHE A 47 2.99 -6.33 1.58
C PHE A 47 3.22 -7.47 0.60
N LEU A 48 2.31 -7.69 -0.36
CA LEU A 48 2.41 -8.77 -1.35
C LEU A 48 3.39 -8.47 -2.49
N THR A 49 3.64 -7.19 -2.77
CA THR A 49 4.50 -6.79 -3.90
C THR A 49 5.80 -6.14 -3.46
N GLY A 50 5.84 -5.56 -2.26
CA GLY A 50 6.95 -4.74 -1.80
C GLY A 50 7.22 -3.51 -2.66
N CYS A 51 6.28 -3.09 -3.52
CA CYS A 51 6.46 -1.89 -4.31
C CYS A 51 6.50 -0.64 -3.41
N PRO A 52 7.19 0.44 -3.83
CA PRO A 52 7.04 1.74 -3.19
C PRO A 52 5.56 2.18 -3.14
N PRO A 53 5.13 2.82 -2.05
CA PRO A 53 3.78 3.41 -1.95
C PRO A 53 3.41 4.28 -3.14
N GLU A 54 4.35 5.08 -3.63
CA GLU A 54 4.17 6.01 -4.76
C GLU A 54 3.82 5.29 -6.08
N GLU A 55 4.35 4.08 -6.29
CA GLU A 55 4.02 3.26 -7.47
C GLU A 55 2.64 2.61 -7.31
N ALA A 56 2.31 2.10 -6.12
CA ALA A 56 0.99 1.54 -5.85
C ALA A 56 -0.12 2.61 -6.01
N ILE A 57 0.11 3.83 -5.53
CA ILE A 57 -0.84 4.94 -5.64
C ILE A 57 -1.04 5.38 -7.10
N ALA A 58 0.00 5.28 -7.94
CA ALA A 58 -0.07 5.59 -9.37
C ALA A 58 -0.73 4.48 -10.21
N LEU A 59 -0.90 3.28 -9.64
CA LEU A 59 -1.26 2.09 -10.39
C LEU A 59 -2.67 2.18 -10.96
N LYS A 60 -2.78 1.90 -12.25
CA LYS A 60 -4.02 1.89 -13.02
C LYS A 60 -4.28 0.51 -13.59
N TRP A 61 -5.52 0.21 -13.94
CA TRP A 61 -5.87 -1.10 -14.50
C TRP A 61 -5.14 -1.43 -15.81
N LYS A 62 -4.78 -0.44 -16.64
CA LYS A 62 -3.94 -0.64 -17.84
C LYS A 62 -2.55 -1.20 -17.54
N HIS A 63 -2.07 -1.09 -16.30
CA HIS A 63 -0.78 -1.62 -15.87
C HIS A 63 -0.87 -3.07 -15.39
N ILE A 64 -2.09 -3.62 -15.27
CA ILE A 64 -2.33 -5.00 -14.85
C ILE A 64 -2.53 -5.86 -16.11
N GLU A 65 -1.53 -6.69 -16.42
CA GLU A 65 -1.61 -7.70 -17.47
C GLU A 65 -1.96 -9.06 -16.85
N ASN A 66 -2.26 -10.07 -17.69
CA ASN A 66 -2.72 -11.39 -17.24
C ASN A 66 -1.82 -12.08 -16.21
N ASN A 67 -0.50 -11.85 -16.24
CA ASN A 67 0.45 -12.53 -15.35
C ASN A 67 1.48 -11.59 -14.71
N ARG A 68 1.35 -10.29 -14.90
CA ARG A 68 2.33 -9.31 -14.42
C ARG A 68 1.72 -7.94 -14.21
N ILE A 69 2.33 -7.17 -13.33
CA ILE A 69 2.10 -5.75 -13.13
C ILE A 69 3.26 -4.99 -13.76
N VAL A 70 2.95 -3.97 -14.55
CA VAL A 70 3.94 -3.05 -15.15
C VAL A 70 4.02 -1.79 -14.31
N PHE A 71 5.08 -1.63 -13.53
CA PHE A 71 5.33 -0.39 -12.79
C PHE A 71 6.11 0.59 -13.69
N SER A 72 5.39 1.58 -14.22
CA SER A 72 5.92 2.61 -15.14
C SER A 72 5.64 4.05 -14.68
N GLU A 73 4.79 4.24 -13.66
CA GLU A 73 4.38 5.55 -13.14
C GLU A 73 4.57 5.60 -11.61
N ALA A 74 4.90 6.79 -11.08
CA ALA A 74 4.94 7.04 -9.64
C ALA A 74 4.39 8.45 -9.31
N VAL A 75 3.64 8.56 -8.21
CA VAL A 75 3.15 9.86 -7.70
C VAL A 75 4.18 10.43 -6.74
N ALA A 76 4.69 11.64 -7.01
CA ALA A 76 5.61 12.31 -6.09
C ALA A 76 4.92 12.72 -4.79
N THR A 77 5.58 12.50 -3.64
CA THR A 77 5.09 12.84 -2.29
C THR A 77 5.02 14.36 -2.06
N ASP A 78 5.76 15.13 -2.85
CA ASP A 78 5.88 16.58 -2.84
C ASP A 78 5.47 17.15 -4.21
N LEU A 79 4.27 17.74 -4.22
CA LEU A 79 3.51 18.27 -5.36
C LEU A 79 2.95 17.16 -6.27
N LYS A 80 1.64 17.27 -6.58
CA LYS A 80 0.80 16.41 -7.45
C LYS A 80 1.29 16.34 -8.91
N ILE A 81 2.56 16.05 -9.11
CA ILE A 81 3.21 15.89 -10.39
C ILE A 81 3.48 14.40 -10.52
N ARG A 82 2.73 13.73 -11.40
CA ARG A 82 3.16 12.43 -11.91
C ARG A 82 4.49 12.67 -12.59
N LYS A 83 5.55 12.14 -12.00
CA LYS A 83 6.80 11.99 -12.73
C LYS A 83 6.73 10.59 -13.32
N SER A 84 6.92 10.45 -14.62
CA SER A 84 7.51 9.21 -15.14
C SER A 84 8.68 8.90 -14.22
N THR A 85 8.75 7.67 -13.69
CA THR A 85 9.67 7.27 -12.63
C THR A 85 10.99 8.03 -12.75
N LYS A 86 11.40 8.72 -11.67
CA LYS A 86 12.54 9.66 -11.71
C LYS A 86 13.90 8.99 -11.98
N THR A 87 13.87 7.71 -12.35
CA THR A 87 14.81 6.95 -13.15
C THR A 87 13.98 6.10 -14.12
N HIS A 88 14.32 6.11 -15.41
CA HIS A 88 13.58 5.54 -16.56
C HIS A 88 13.31 4.01 -16.54
N GLU A 89 13.37 3.34 -15.40
CA GLU A 89 13.28 1.88 -15.34
C GLU A 89 11.84 1.45 -15.11
N THR A 90 11.12 1.22 -16.22
CA THR A 90 9.92 0.39 -16.19
C THR A 90 10.31 -1.00 -15.71
N ARG A 91 9.62 -1.51 -14.69
CA ARG A 91 9.86 -2.85 -14.16
C ARG A 91 8.56 -3.64 -14.15
N THR A 92 8.67 -4.96 -14.29
CA THR A 92 7.53 -5.87 -14.18
C THR A 92 7.57 -6.60 -12.84
N PHE A 93 6.41 -7.01 -12.35
CA PHE A 93 6.27 -7.84 -11.16
C PHE A 93 5.27 -8.98 -11.44
N PRO A 94 5.62 -10.24 -11.17
CA PRO A 94 4.75 -11.37 -11.49
C PRO A 94 3.50 -11.39 -10.60
N ILE A 95 2.36 -11.74 -11.18
CA ILE A 95 1.11 -11.96 -10.42
C ILE A 95 1.03 -13.44 -10.04
N ASN A 96 1.12 -13.72 -8.75
CA ASN A 96 0.87 -15.06 -8.20
C ASN A 96 -0.62 -15.23 -7.82
N LYS A 97 -1.02 -16.44 -7.42
CA LYS A 97 -2.42 -16.74 -7.05
C LYS A 97 -2.98 -15.82 -5.96
N GLN A 98 -2.16 -15.46 -4.97
CA GLN A 98 -2.59 -14.61 -3.86
C GLN A 98 -2.82 -13.16 -4.30
N LEU A 99 -1.92 -12.64 -5.15
CA LEU A 99 -2.06 -11.30 -5.71
C LEU A 99 -3.21 -11.23 -6.73
N GLN A 100 -3.42 -12.29 -7.52
CA GLN A 100 -4.56 -12.39 -8.43
C GLN A 100 -5.88 -12.31 -7.65
N ALA A 101 -6.04 -13.10 -6.59
CA ALA A 101 -7.24 -13.07 -5.76
C ALA A 101 -7.50 -11.67 -5.18
N LEU A 102 -6.46 -10.97 -4.71
CA LEU A 102 -6.59 -9.59 -4.24
C LEU A 102 -7.03 -8.63 -5.36
N LEU A 103 -6.48 -8.76 -6.57
CA LEU A 103 -6.87 -7.93 -7.70
C LEU A 103 -8.32 -8.19 -8.13
N ASP A 104 -8.75 -9.44 -8.11
CA ASP A 104 -10.13 -9.84 -8.43
C ASP A 104 -11.13 -9.31 -7.38
N GLU A 105 -10.75 -9.24 -6.10
CA GLU A 105 -11.56 -8.61 -5.04
C GLU A 105 -11.76 -7.10 -5.26
N ILE A 106 -10.81 -6.43 -5.90
CA ILE A 106 -10.85 -4.97 -6.13
C ILE A 106 -11.59 -4.63 -7.44
N LYS A 107 -11.40 -5.46 -8.46
CA LYS A 107 -11.84 -5.15 -9.83
C LYS A 107 -13.37 -5.12 -9.93
N LEU A 108 -13.89 -4.02 -10.46
CA LEU A 108 -15.31 -3.90 -10.81
C LEU A 108 -15.53 -4.32 -12.27
N GLU A 109 -16.73 -4.81 -12.59
CA GLU A 109 -17.06 -5.34 -13.94
C GLU A 109 -16.81 -4.34 -15.10
N ASN A 110 -16.74 -3.04 -14.82
CA ASN A 110 -16.63 -1.98 -15.83
C ASN A 110 -15.50 -0.96 -15.56
N ASP A 111 -14.44 -1.36 -14.88
CA ASP A 111 -13.33 -0.46 -14.62
C ASP A 111 -12.60 -0.05 -15.91
N SER A 112 -12.47 1.27 -16.12
CA SER A 112 -11.69 1.83 -17.22
C SER A 112 -10.21 1.47 -17.05
N PRO A 113 -9.46 1.22 -18.16
CA PRO A 113 -8.01 1.04 -18.10
C PRO A 113 -7.26 2.20 -17.41
N GLU A 114 -7.81 3.42 -17.47
CA GLU A 114 -7.24 4.60 -16.83
C GLU A 114 -7.66 4.79 -15.37
N ALA A 115 -8.59 3.98 -14.85
CA ALA A 115 -8.99 4.03 -13.45
C ALA A 115 -7.87 3.51 -12.54
N LEU A 116 -7.73 4.13 -11.37
CA LEU A 116 -6.76 3.74 -10.35
C LEU A 116 -7.18 2.42 -9.71
N VAL A 117 -6.23 1.51 -9.51
CA VAL A 117 -6.46 0.28 -8.75
C VAL A 117 -6.75 0.61 -7.28
N PHE A 118 -6.07 1.63 -6.73
CA PHE A 118 -6.26 2.10 -5.35
C PHE A 118 -6.63 3.58 -5.34
N ALA A 119 -7.91 3.89 -5.55
CA ALA A 119 -8.42 5.25 -5.44
C ALA A 119 -8.71 5.64 -3.98
N ALA A 120 -8.59 6.93 -3.67
CA ALA A 120 -9.27 7.51 -2.52
C ALA A 120 -10.79 7.57 -2.78
N LYS A 121 -11.60 7.74 -1.73
CA LYS A 121 -13.07 7.88 -1.88
C LYS A 121 -13.53 9.01 -2.81
N SER A 122 -12.67 9.99 -3.09
CA SER A 122 -12.91 11.06 -4.06
C SER A 122 -12.69 10.64 -5.52
N GLY A 123 -12.28 9.40 -5.78
CA GLY A 123 -11.87 8.89 -7.10
C GLY A 123 -10.46 9.32 -7.53
N LYS A 124 -9.75 10.10 -6.70
CA LYS A 124 -8.39 10.57 -6.97
C LYS A 124 -7.35 9.67 -6.32
N GLU A 125 -6.08 9.96 -6.59
CA GLU A 125 -4.94 9.30 -5.93
C GLU A 125 -5.04 9.42 -4.40
N ILE A 126 -4.63 8.35 -3.71
CA ILE A 126 -4.43 8.41 -2.26
C ILE A 126 -3.28 9.38 -1.98
N ASP A 127 -3.51 10.32 -1.07
CA ASP A 127 -2.45 11.19 -0.59
C ASP A 127 -1.55 10.40 0.37
N ALA A 128 -0.35 10.05 -0.08
CA ALA A 128 0.61 9.23 0.68
C ALA A 128 0.96 9.83 2.05
N HIS A 129 1.07 11.16 2.13
CA HIS A 129 1.42 11.86 3.37
C HIS A 129 0.26 11.80 4.36
N ASN A 130 -0.96 12.06 3.90
CA ASN A 130 -2.16 11.98 4.73
C ASN A 130 -2.45 10.53 5.15
N PHE A 131 -2.33 9.57 4.24
CA PHE A 131 -2.47 8.15 4.58
C PHE A 131 -1.48 7.74 5.67
N LEU A 132 -0.20 8.11 5.52
CA LEU A 132 0.82 7.77 6.50
C LEU A 132 0.52 8.35 7.89
N ASN A 133 0.28 9.66 7.97
CA ASN A 133 0.18 10.34 9.24
C ASN A 133 -1.18 10.14 9.93
N ARG A 134 -2.26 9.95 9.16
CA ARG A 134 -3.62 9.92 9.70
C ARG A 134 -4.26 8.54 9.74
N VAL A 135 -3.76 7.59 8.94
CA VAL A 135 -4.34 6.24 8.83
C VAL A 135 -3.33 5.20 9.31
N TRP A 136 -2.15 5.15 8.71
CA TRP A 136 -1.12 4.15 9.02
C TRP A 136 -0.56 4.31 10.43
N LYS A 137 -0.05 5.51 10.76
CA LYS A 137 0.62 5.78 12.03
C LYS A 137 -0.25 5.44 13.25
N PRO A 138 -1.52 5.88 13.32
CA PRO A 138 -2.40 5.50 14.44
C PRO A 138 -2.60 3.99 14.58
N VAL A 139 -2.73 3.25 13.47
CA VAL A 139 -2.91 1.79 13.52
C VAL A 139 -1.65 1.12 14.07
N VAL A 140 -0.48 1.41 13.49
CA VAL A 140 0.77 0.74 13.87
C VAL A 140 1.18 1.12 15.29
N GLU A 141 1.09 2.39 15.69
CA GLU A 141 1.45 2.80 17.06
C GLU A 141 0.55 2.16 18.12
N ASN A 142 -0.74 1.96 17.86
CA ASN A 142 -1.59 1.26 18.83
C ASN A 142 -1.36 -0.26 18.82
N LEU A 143 -1.06 -0.87 17.67
CA LEU A 143 -0.60 -2.27 17.65
C LEU A 143 0.71 -2.46 18.42
N VAL A 144 1.57 -1.44 18.47
CA VAL A 144 2.78 -1.45 19.31
C VAL A 144 2.43 -1.39 20.79
N LYS A 145 1.50 -0.52 21.18
CA LYS A 145 1.01 -0.46 22.57
C LYS A 145 0.37 -1.77 23.01
N ASP A 146 -0.33 -2.45 22.10
CA ASP A 146 -0.97 -3.74 22.35
C ASP A 146 0.01 -4.92 22.28
N GLY A 147 1.30 -4.68 22.02
CA GLY A 147 2.35 -5.70 21.95
C GLY A 147 2.28 -6.61 20.71
N GLN A 148 1.40 -6.31 19.74
CA GLN A 148 1.25 -7.08 18.50
C GLN A 148 2.29 -6.70 17.44
N VAL A 149 2.86 -5.50 17.55
CA VAL A 149 3.95 -5.01 16.70
C VAL A 149 5.09 -4.52 17.58
N LYS A 150 6.33 -4.88 17.26
CA LYS A 150 7.49 -4.55 18.10
C LYS A 150 7.77 -3.06 18.19
N GLN A 151 7.58 -2.33 17.09
CA GLN A 151 7.87 -0.90 17.00
C GLN A 151 7.15 -0.27 15.81
N TYR A 152 7.05 1.06 15.82
CA TYR A 152 6.53 1.80 14.69
C TYR A 152 7.50 1.77 13.51
N LEU A 153 6.99 1.40 12.33
CA LEU A 153 7.66 1.55 11.04
C LEU A 153 6.67 2.21 10.05
N PRO A 154 7.13 3.09 9.14
CA PRO A 154 6.28 3.70 8.12
C PRO A 154 5.88 2.67 7.04
N GLN A 155 4.86 3.00 6.25
CA GLN A 155 4.32 2.11 5.19
C GLN A 155 5.35 1.75 4.10
N TYR A 156 6.42 2.52 3.96
CA TYR A 156 7.54 2.15 3.08
C TYR A 156 8.20 0.82 3.51
N ASN A 157 8.18 0.49 4.81
CA ASN A 157 8.81 -0.73 5.33
C ASN A 157 8.07 -2.03 4.95
N CYS A 158 6.89 -1.94 4.34
CA CYS A 158 6.26 -3.07 3.63
C CYS A 158 7.20 -3.64 2.55
N ARG A 159 7.95 -2.76 1.86
CA ARG A 159 9.00 -3.16 0.91
C ARG A 159 10.10 -4.00 1.55
N HIS A 160 10.61 -3.57 2.71
CA HIS A 160 11.64 -4.31 3.43
C HIS A 160 11.14 -5.65 3.95
N THR A 161 9.85 -5.72 4.30
CA THR A 161 9.15 -6.95 4.70
C THR A 161 9.05 -7.96 3.55
N PHE A 162 8.80 -7.48 2.33
CA PHE A 162 8.77 -8.33 1.15
C PHE A 162 10.16 -8.83 0.73
N ILE A 163 11.17 -7.94 0.73
CA ILE A 163 12.52 -8.25 0.23
C ILE A 163 13.27 -9.21 1.15
N ARG A 164 13.08 -9.10 2.48
CA ARG A 164 13.73 -10.01 3.42
C ARG A 164 12.98 -11.35 3.39
N PRO A 165 13.57 -12.44 2.87
CA PRO A 165 13.04 -13.76 3.14
C PRO A 165 13.14 -13.93 4.66
N LEU A 166 12.02 -14.25 5.31
CA LEU A 166 12.07 -14.57 6.74
C LEU A 166 12.93 -15.83 6.86
N ALA A 167 14.12 -15.65 7.45
CA ALA A 167 14.96 -16.74 7.89
C ALA A 167 14.24 -17.58 8.95
#